data_AF-A0AA45MM68-F1
#
_entry.id   AF-A0AA45MM68-F1
#
_cell.length_a   1.000
_cell.length_b   1.000
_cell.length_c   1.000
_cell.angle_alpha   90.00
_cell.angle_beta   90.00
_cell.angle_gamma   90.00
#
_symmetry.space_group_name_H-M   'P 1'
#
loop_
_entity.id
_entity.type
_entity.pdbx_description
1 polymer ?
#
loop_
_entity_poly.entity_id
_entity_poly.type
_entity_poly.pdbx_seq_one_letter_code
_entity_poly.pdbx_strand_id
1 'polypeptide(L)' 'MKNNELYMLVALALAGVYLLMKPKGANASTTTPGAKEINVNGDANGWRYFDDGTAIDPYGTYYKNGVQIWNPMM' A
#
# COMPACT_ATOMS: atom_id res chain seq x y z
N MET A 1 27.40 22.77 -42.00
CA MET A 1 26.25 22.58 -41.09
C MET A 1 25.59 23.93 -40.97
N LYS A 2 24.36 24.07 -41.45
CA LYS A 2 23.66 25.36 -41.46
C LYS A 2 23.20 25.64 -40.03
N ASN A 3 23.22 26.90 -39.59
CA ASN A 3 22.90 27.29 -38.21
C ASN A 3 21.58 26.67 -37.70
N ASN A 4 20.62 26.42 -38.59
CA ASN A 4 19.35 25.75 -38.28
C ASN A 4 19.49 24.30 -37.79
N GLU A 5 20.46 23.53 -38.28
CA GLU A 5 20.74 22.16 -37.83
C GLU A 5 21.34 22.17 -36.42
N LEU A 6 22.20 23.17 -36.13
CA LEU A 6 22.81 23.35 -34.82
C LEU A 6 21.75 23.68 -33.76
N TYR A 7 20.79 24.57 -34.07
CA TYR A 7 19.71 24.91 -33.14
C TYR A 7 18.76 23.73 -32.87
N MET A 8 18.48 22.91 -33.88
CA MET A 8 17.62 21.73 -33.71
C MET A 8 18.27 20.66 -32.81
N LEU A 9 19.58 20.48 -32.94
CA LEU A 9 20.36 19.52 -32.15
C LEU A 9 20.52 19.98 -30.69
N VAL A 10 20.70 21.28 -30.46
CA VAL A 10 20.70 21.88 -29.13
C VAL A 10 19.33 21.77 -28.45
N ALA A 11 18.23 22.01 -29.18
CA ALA A 11 16.88 21.87 -28.64
C ALA A 11 16.57 20.41 -28.21
N LEU A 12 17.01 19.43 -29.00
CA LEU A 12 16.84 18.01 -28.68
C LEU A 12 17.64 17.59 -27.43
N ALA A 13 18.88 18.10 -27.30
CA ALA A 13 19.73 17.82 -26.16
C ALA A 13 19.16 18.40 -24.84
N LEU A 14 18.60 19.62 -24.89
CA LEU A 14 17.97 20.25 -23.73
C LEU A 14 16.70 19.52 -23.28
N ALA A 15 15.90 19.03 -24.22
CA ALA A 15 14.71 18.23 -23.92
C ALA A 15 15.06 16.89 -23.26
N GLY A 16 16.14 16.24 -23.72
CA GLY A 16 16.64 15.00 -23.13
C GLY A 16 17.13 15.16 -21.69
N VAL A 17 17.90 16.22 -21.41
CA VAL A 17 18.37 16.53 -20.05
C VAL A 17 17.20 16.83 -19.12
N TYR A 18 16.20 17.60 -19.58
CA TYR A 18 15.02 17.90 -18.77
C TYR A 18 14.19 16.66 -18.43
N LEU A 19 14.07 15.70 -19.36
CA LEU A 19 13.36 14.45 -19.12
C LEU A 19 14.12 13.54 -18.14
N LEU A 20 15.45 13.50 -18.20
CA LEU A 20 16.29 12.75 -17.25
C LEU A 20 16.31 13.38 -15.86
N MET A 21 16.27 14.71 -15.77
CA MET A 21 16.25 15.42 -14.48
C MET A 21 14.88 15.43 -13.82
N LYS A 22 13.81 15.03 -14.52
CA LYS A 22 12.47 14.95 -13.93
C LYS A 22 12.50 13.87 -12.84
N PRO A 23 12.41 14.24 -11.55
CA PRO A 23 12.39 13.25 -10.49
C PRO A 23 11.17 12.38 -10.73
N LYS A 24 11.40 11.10 -11.00
CA LYS A 24 10.37 10.10 -11.10
C LYS A 24 9.86 9.92 -9.67
N GLY A 25 8.86 10.73 -9.32
CA GLY A 25 8.12 10.63 -8.06
C GLY A 25 7.35 9.31 -8.07
N ALA A 26 8.08 8.20 -7.89
CA ALA A 26 7.49 6.95 -7.50
C ALA A 26 7.04 7.16 -6.06
N ASN A 27 5.75 7.44 -5.88
CA ASN A 27 5.15 7.30 -4.56
C ASN A 27 5.40 5.86 -4.15
N ALA A 28 6.25 5.66 -3.13
CA ALA A 28 6.37 4.37 -2.50
C ALA A 28 4.95 3.94 -2.11
N SER A 29 4.51 2.77 -2.57
CA SER A 29 3.28 2.18 -2.07
C SER A 29 3.43 2.09 -0.56
N THR A 30 2.70 2.93 0.17
CA THR A 30 2.62 2.78 1.62
C THR A 30 1.89 1.48 1.84
N THR A 31 2.65 0.41 2.07
CA THR A 31 2.10 -0.82 2.63
C THR A 31 1.47 -0.40 3.94
N THR A 32 0.14 -0.23 3.95
CA THR A 32 -0.61 -0.05 5.19
C THR A 32 -0.17 -1.21 6.08
N PRO A 33 0.38 -0.94 7.28
CA PRO A 33 0.70 -2.01 8.20
C PRO A 33 -0.56 -2.86 8.34
N GLY A 34 -0.46 -4.17 8.08
CA GLY A 34 -1.59 -5.07 8.30
C GLY A 34 -2.13 -4.90 9.71
N ALA A 35 -3.43 -5.19 9.89
CA ALA A 35 -4.11 -5.09 11.18
C ALA A 35 -3.26 -5.72 12.29
N LYS A 36 -3.09 -5.01 13.40
CA LYS A 36 -2.26 -5.45 14.52
C LYS A 36 -3.14 -6.17 15.51
N GLU A 37 -2.69 -7.34 15.94
CA GLU A 37 -3.35 -8.06 17.02
C GLU A 37 -3.21 -7.27 18.33
N ILE A 38 -4.34 -7.07 18.99
CA ILE A 38 -4.44 -6.43 20.30
C ILE A 38 -4.76 -7.51 21.34
N ASN A 39 -4.06 -7.46 22.47
CA ASN A 39 -4.32 -8.36 23.58
C ASN A 39 -5.38 -7.72 24.47
N VAL A 40 -6.60 -8.28 24.51
CA VAL A 40 -7.64 -7.81 25.43
C VAL A 40 -7.56 -8.64 26.71
N ASN A 41 -7.45 -7.93 27.82
CA ASN A 41 -7.27 -8.56 29.13
C ASN A 41 -8.54 -9.36 29.48
N GLY A 42 -8.42 -10.68 29.53
CA GLY A 42 -9.56 -11.59 29.76
C GLY A 42 -9.93 -12.47 28.56
N ASP A 43 -9.23 -12.36 27.43
CA ASP A 43 -9.40 -13.24 26.27
C ASP A 43 -8.77 -14.62 26.51
N ALA A 44 -9.31 -15.37 27.45
CA ALA A 44 -8.82 -16.71 27.81
C ALA A 44 -9.35 -17.82 26.87
N ASN A 45 -10.20 -17.48 25.91
CA ASN A 45 -10.99 -18.47 25.17
C ASN A 45 -10.50 -18.71 23.73
N GLY A 46 -9.32 -18.22 23.33
CA GLY A 46 -8.78 -18.42 21.98
C GLY A 46 -9.27 -17.39 20.95
N TRP A 47 -9.95 -16.34 21.41
CA TRP A 47 -10.30 -15.20 20.57
C TRP A 47 -9.08 -14.33 20.29
N ARG A 48 -8.99 -13.84 19.05
CA ARG A 48 -7.95 -12.91 18.63
C ARG A 48 -8.59 -11.64 18.12
N TYR A 49 -8.20 -10.50 18.66
CA TYR A 49 -8.74 -9.19 18.29
C TYR A 49 -7.68 -8.37 17.60
N PHE A 50 -8.11 -7.49 16.71
CA PHE A 50 -7.22 -6.62 15.95
C PHE A 50 -7.67 -5.16 16.09
N ASP A 51 -6.70 -4.24 16.01
CA ASP A 51 -6.90 -2.79 16.15
C ASP A 51 -7.85 -2.18 15.11
N ASP A 52 -8.06 -2.87 14.00
CA ASP A 52 -8.94 -2.46 12.92
C ASP A 52 -10.41 -2.90 13.12
N GLY A 53 -10.74 -3.50 14.27
CA GLY A 53 -12.07 -4.03 14.57
C GLY A 53 -12.33 -5.42 14.00
N THR A 54 -11.32 -6.10 13.48
CA THR A 54 -11.40 -7.53 13.15
C THR A 54 -11.32 -8.36 14.43
N ALA A 55 -12.14 -9.40 14.52
CA ALA A 55 -12.04 -10.42 15.55
C ALA A 55 -12.09 -11.81 14.89
N ILE A 56 -11.28 -12.73 15.39
CA ILE A 56 -11.24 -14.12 14.94
C ILE A 56 -11.62 -14.99 16.13
N ASP A 57 -12.65 -15.81 15.97
CA ASP A 57 -13.06 -16.75 17.00
C ASP A 57 -12.14 -17.98 17.05
N PRO A 58 -12.25 -18.83 18.08
CA PRO A 58 -11.39 -20.01 18.24
C PRO A 58 -11.56 -21.06 17.12
N TYR A 59 -12.65 -20.99 16.37
CA TYR A 59 -12.96 -21.87 15.25
C TYR A 59 -12.47 -21.31 13.91
N GLY A 60 -11.93 -20.09 13.90
CA GLY A 60 -11.42 -19.42 12.72
C GLY A 60 -12.48 -18.63 11.94
N THR A 61 -13.65 -18.36 12.51
CA THR A 61 -14.64 -17.44 11.92
C THR A 61 -14.17 -15.99 12.10
N TYR A 62 -14.31 -15.18 11.06
CA TYR A 62 -13.87 -13.78 11.06
C TYR A 62 -15.08 -12.87 11.21
N TYR A 63 -14.91 -11.89 12.09
CA TYR A 63 -15.87 -10.84 12.36
C TYR A 63 -15.22 -9.48 12.10
N LYS A 64 -16.00 -8.53 11.59
CA LYS A 64 -15.60 -7.13 11.45
C LYS A 64 -16.64 -6.26 12.15
N ASN A 65 -16.22 -5.51 13.16
CA ASN A 65 -17.11 -4.66 13.96
C ASN A 65 -18.35 -5.41 14.51
N GLY A 66 -18.18 -6.67 14.91
CA GLY A 66 -19.26 -7.52 15.44
C GLY A 66 -20.11 -8.24 14.40
N VAL A 67 -19.87 -8.04 13.10
CA VAL A 67 -20.58 -8.74 12.01
C VAL A 67 -19.71 -9.85 11.45
N GLN A 68 -20.26 -11.06 11.30
CA GLN A 68 -19.55 -12.16 10.64
C GLN A 68 -19.31 -11.82 9.17
N ILE A 69 -18.05 -11.85 8.75
CA ILE A 69 -17.65 -11.57 7.36
C ILE A 69 -17.17 -12.82 6.61
N TRP A 70 -16.70 -13.83 7.34
CA TRP A 70 -16.22 -15.07 6.75
C TRP A 70 -16.30 -16.21 7.78
N ASN A 71 -16.64 -17.41 7.30
CA ASN A 71 -16.66 -18.63 8.11
C ASN A 71 -16.07 -19.78 7.27
N PRO A 72 -15.00 -20.44 7.75
CA PRO A 72 -14.39 -21.56 7.03
C PRO A 72 -15.24 -22.84 7.00
N MET A 73 -16.26 -22.94 7.86
CA MET A 73 -17.12 -24.13 8.00
C MET A 73 -18.47 -23.99 7.30
N MET A 74 -18.72 -22.87 6.63
CA MET A 74 -19.93 -22.61 5.85
C MET A 74 -19.72 -22.90 4.37
#